data_AF-A0AA39WZ34-F1
#
_entry.id   AF-A0AA39WZ34-F1
#
_cell.length_a   1.000
_cell.length_b   1.000
_cell.length_c   1.000
_cell.angle_alpha   90.00
_cell.angle_beta   90.00
_cell.angle_gamma   90.00
#
_symmetry.space_group_name_H-M   'P 1'
#
loop_
_entity.id
_entity.type
_entity.pdbx_description
1 polymer ?
#
loop_
_entity_poly.entity_id
_entity_poly.type
_entity_poly.pdbx_seq_one_letter_code
_entity_poly.pdbx_strand_id
1 'polypeptide(L)'
;MYSSFPNLHPNTTSSSRASSIIIIIIIIIIIIIIIIIINEPIPGRTPLIMVDSFTFLGSGFLLFSFITSTSLLSLTSSLTRPTGRVTAGSLTKDSPVLFLTLASEIYERMKDVELVSTTIKSASNWSYSAAAYSRTNLRIVGDAGCFIDQYFSSLVHLGLAGALTAAMTIQAARTGGDVSEYDAAKWHMIKIAESCSRFLLVVMTALKQIRKGDESWSSPT
;
A
#
# COMPACT_ATOMS: atom_id res chain seq x y z
N MET A 1 6.29 -57.33 -46.05
CA MET A 1 5.89 -56.54 -47.23
C MET A 1 4.90 -55.48 -46.72
N TYR A 2 5.31 -54.20 -46.72
CA TYR A 2 4.56 -52.94 -46.48
C TYR A 2 3.67 -52.82 -45.22
N SER A 3 4.08 -52.10 -44.16
CA SER A 3 4.10 -50.63 -43.92
C SER A 3 2.75 -50.02 -43.51
N SER A 4 2.68 -49.43 -42.31
CA SER A 4 1.87 -48.24 -42.02
C SER A 4 2.41 -47.56 -40.76
N PHE A 5 3.08 -46.42 -40.98
CA PHE A 5 3.53 -45.50 -39.94
C PHE A 5 2.35 -44.69 -39.38
N PRO A 6 2.23 -44.45 -38.07
CA PRO A 6 1.40 -43.38 -37.55
C PRO A 6 2.11 -42.03 -37.78
N ASN A 7 1.39 -41.09 -38.38
CA ASN A 7 1.83 -39.70 -38.58
C ASN A 7 2.27 -39.08 -37.25
N LEU A 8 3.57 -38.73 -37.13
CA LEU A 8 4.04 -37.80 -36.11
C LEU A 8 3.50 -36.41 -36.44
N HIS A 9 2.50 -35.96 -35.69
CA HIS A 9 2.12 -34.56 -35.65
C HIS A 9 3.31 -33.76 -35.05
N PRO A 10 3.78 -32.67 -35.69
CA PRO A 10 4.86 -31.88 -35.11
C PRO A 10 4.42 -31.31 -33.76
N ASN A 11 5.25 -31.56 -32.75
CA ASN A 11 5.03 -31.15 -31.37
C ASN A 11 5.17 -29.62 -31.26
N THR A 12 4.05 -28.90 -31.44
CA THR A 12 3.97 -27.42 -31.41
C THR A 12 4.17 -26.82 -30.00
N THR A 13 4.38 -27.64 -28.99
CA THR A 13 4.46 -27.22 -27.57
C THR A 13 5.80 -26.56 -27.19
N SER A 14 6.87 -26.82 -27.93
CA SER A 14 8.20 -26.21 -27.70
C SER A 14 8.25 -24.74 -28.14
N SER A 15 7.71 -24.44 -29.34
CA SER A 15 7.69 -23.10 -29.93
C SER A 15 6.79 -22.12 -29.16
N SER A 16 5.64 -22.60 -28.66
CA SER A 16 4.70 -21.78 -27.88
C SER A 16 5.27 -21.37 -26.52
N ARG A 17 5.96 -22.26 -25.81
CA ARG A 17 6.60 -21.96 -24.52
C ARG A 17 7.77 -20.99 -24.66
N ALA A 18 8.59 -21.19 -25.71
CA ALA A 18 9.66 -20.25 -26.03
C ALA A 18 9.12 -18.85 -26.36
N SER A 19 8.02 -18.77 -27.11
CA SER A 19 7.37 -17.50 -27.46
C SER A 19 6.80 -16.78 -26.23
N SER A 20 6.18 -17.52 -25.30
CA SER A 20 5.65 -16.95 -24.06
C SER A 20 6.75 -16.42 -23.12
N ILE A 21 7.88 -17.14 -23.03
CA ILE A 21 9.04 -16.69 -22.24
C ILE A 21 9.64 -15.42 -22.84
N ILE A 22 9.78 -15.36 -24.17
CA ILE A 22 10.28 -14.19 -24.88
C ILE A 22 9.37 -12.97 -24.64
N ILE A 23 8.04 -13.15 -24.69
CA ILE A 23 7.08 -12.07 -24.41
C ILE A 23 7.21 -11.58 -22.97
N ILE A 24 7.36 -12.48 -21.98
CA ILE A 24 7.53 -12.10 -20.58
C ILE A 24 8.84 -11.31 -20.38
N ILE A 25 9.93 -11.74 -21.00
CA ILE A 25 11.22 -11.05 -20.94
C ILE A 25 11.11 -9.66 -21.57
N ILE A 26 10.44 -9.52 -22.71
CA ILE A 26 10.20 -8.22 -23.36
C ILE A 26 9.39 -7.30 -22.45
N ILE A 27 8.34 -7.80 -21.80
CA ILE A 27 7.53 -7.01 -20.85
C ILE A 27 8.38 -6.55 -19.66
N ILE A 28 9.21 -7.43 -19.09
CA ILE A 28 10.10 -7.08 -17.99
C ILE A 28 11.11 -6.02 -18.42
N ILE A 29 11.70 -6.14 -19.61
CA ILE A 29 12.63 -5.16 -20.17
C ILE A 29 11.94 -3.81 -20.39
N ILE A 30 10.71 -3.80 -20.93
CA ILE A 30 9.93 -2.56 -21.12
C ILE A 30 9.64 -1.91 -19.77
N ILE A 31 9.25 -2.67 -18.75
CA ILE A 31 9.01 -2.16 -17.40
C ILE A 31 10.30 -1.57 -16.81
N ILE A 32 11.45 -2.25 -16.94
CA ILE A 32 12.74 -1.76 -16.49
C ILE A 32 13.13 -0.46 -17.22
N ILE A 33 12.95 -0.41 -18.54
CA ILE A 33 13.22 0.80 -19.35
C ILE A 33 12.31 1.95 -18.93
N ILE A 34 11.01 1.71 -18.69
CA ILE A 34 10.09 2.73 -18.18
C ILE A 34 10.53 3.22 -16.80
N ILE A 35 10.94 2.32 -15.90
CA ILE A 35 11.48 2.68 -14.58
C ILE A 35 12.74 3.52 -14.72
N ILE A 36 13.65 3.16 -15.64
CA ILE A 36 14.88 3.93 -15.90
C ILE A 36 14.52 5.30 -16.47
N ILE A 37 13.64 5.39 -17.47
CA ILE A 37 13.21 6.67 -18.08
C ILE A 37 12.51 7.58 -17.05
N ILE A 38 11.71 7.01 -16.15
CA ILE A 38 11.07 7.77 -15.06
C ILE A 38 12.11 8.24 -14.03
N ASN A 39 13.19 7.49 -13.84
CA ASN A 39 14.24 7.78 -12.87
C ASN A 39 15.48 8.48 -13.47
N GLU A 40 15.54 8.71 -14.78
CA GLU A 40 16.58 9.50 -15.43
C GLU A 40 16.54 10.90 -14.82
N PRO A 41 17.66 11.38 -14.23
CA PRO A 41 17.71 12.70 -13.63
C PRO A 41 17.64 13.74 -14.74
N ILE A 42 16.43 14.22 -15.04
CA ILE A 42 16.24 15.39 -15.91
C ILE A 42 16.98 16.55 -15.23
N PRO A 43 17.95 17.21 -15.91
CA PRO A 43 18.69 18.31 -15.31
C PRO A 43 17.71 19.42 -14.91
N GLY A 44 17.60 19.68 -13.60
CA GLY A 44 16.65 20.64 -13.01
C GLY A 44 15.38 20.04 -12.40
N ARG A 45 15.15 18.72 -12.48
CA ARG A 45 14.14 18.00 -11.67
C ARG A 45 14.86 17.09 -10.69
N THR A 46 14.65 17.27 -9.39
CA THR A 46 15.00 16.25 -8.41
C THR A 46 14.19 14.99 -8.72
N PRO A 47 14.78 13.78 -8.65
CA PRO A 47 14.05 12.56 -8.95
C PRO A 47 12.89 12.40 -7.96
N LEU A 48 11.73 11.93 -8.44
CA LEU A 48 10.56 11.58 -7.65
C LEU A 48 10.83 10.31 -6.84
N ILE A 49 11.81 10.37 -5.93
CA ILE A 49 12.06 9.30 -4.97
C ILE A 49 11.27 9.65 -3.72
N MET A 50 10.11 9.00 -3.57
CA MET A 50 9.41 8.98 -2.30
C MET A 50 10.24 8.13 -1.33
N VAL A 51 11.06 8.81 -0.52
CA VAL A 51 11.74 8.17 0.61
C VAL A 51 10.86 8.41 1.83
N ASP A 52 10.22 7.34 2.30
CA ASP A 52 9.47 7.35 3.55
C ASP A 52 10.47 7.13 4.71
N SER A 53 10.56 8.11 5.61
CA SER A 53 11.29 8.01 6.86
C SER A 53 10.31 7.92 8.03
N PHE A 54 10.56 6.97 8.93
CA PHE A 54 9.75 6.76 10.13
C PHE A 54 10.57 7.09 11.36
N THR A 55 10.06 7.98 12.21
CA THR A 55 10.62 8.21 13.55
C THR A 55 9.59 7.84 14.59
N PHE A 56 9.96 6.94 15.49
CA PHE A 56 9.09 6.47 16.55
C PHE A 56 9.15 7.38 17.77
N LEU A 57 7.99 7.60 18.39
CA LEU A 57 7.77 8.55 19.46
C LEU A 57 6.92 7.88 20.54
N GLY A 58 7.45 6.84 21.20
CA GLY A 58 6.84 6.10 22.32
C GLY A 58 5.41 5.58 22.07
N SER A 59 4.41 6.46 22.06
CA SER A 59 3.00 6.17 21.75
C SER A 59 2.58 6.39 20.29
N GLY A 60 3.48 6.78 19.39
CA GLY A 60 3.15 7.05 17.98
C GLY A 60 4.36 7.04 17.05
N PHE A 61 4.14 7.38 15.79
CA PHE A 61 5.19 7.55 14.79
C PHE A 61 4.97 8.80 13.94
N LEU A 62 6.07 9.43 13.53
CA LEU A 62 6.09 10.43 12.47
C LEU A 62 6.45 9.75 11.16
N LEU A 63 5.62 9.96 10.14
CA LEU A 63 5.92 9.61 8.75
C LEU A 63 6.35 10.89 8.04
N PHE A 64 7.57 10.88 7.51
CA PHE A 64 8.10 11.96 6.69
C PHE A 64 8.38 11.45 5.29
N SER A 65 7.65 11.98 4.31
CA SER A 65 7.76 11.59 2.90
C SER A 65 8.30 12.76 2.08
N PHE A 66 9.36 12.51 1.31
CA PHE A 66 9.87 13.49 0.34
C PHE A 66 9.11 13.40 -0.98
N ILE A 67 8.60 14.52 -1.47
CA ILE A 67 8.06 14.65 -2.83
C ILE A 67 8.86 15.74 -3.55
N THR A 68 9.96 15.37 -4.20
CA THR A 68 10.76 16.28 -5.06
C THR A 68 11.34 17.49 -4.31
N SER A 69 10.64 18.62 -4.25
CA SER A 69 11.00 19.88 -3.56
C SER A 69 10.06 20.22 -2.41
N THR A 70 9.03 19.42 -2.19
CA THR A 70 8.00 19.60 -1.17
C THR A 70 7.95 18.37 -0.30
N SER A 71 8.03 18.53 1.02
CA SER A 71 7.89 17.41 1.94
C SER A 71 6.46 17.33 2.46
N LEU A 72 5.95 16.11 2.59
CA LEU A 72 4.70 15.85 3.30
C LEU A 72 5.05 15.22 4.65
N LEU A 73 4.58 15.86 5.72
CA LEU A 73 4.69 15.34 7.07
C LEU A 73 3.32 14.87 7.53
N SER A 74 3.24 13.62 7.97
CA SER A 74 2.07 13.07 8.66
C SER A 74 2.49 12.61 10.05
N LEU A 75 1.71 12.97 11.06
CA LEU A 75 1.87 12.48 12.42
C LEU A 75 0.75 11.51 12.75
N THR A 76 1.13 10.31 13.19
CA THR A 76 0.20 9.27 13.61
C THR A 76 0.45 8.92 15.07
N SER A 77 -0.51 9.20 15.94
CA SER A 77 -0.45 8.85 17.37
C SER A 77 -1.48 7.76 17.72
N SER A 78 -1.10 6.78 18.54
CA SER A 78 -2.04 5.76 19.02
C SER A 78 -3.02 6.33 20.05
N LEU A 79 -4.31 6.07 19.85
CA LEU A 79 -5.40 6.41 20.78
C LEU A 79 -5.48 5.51 22.02
N THR A 80 -4.62 4.49 22.15
CA THR A 80 -4.78 3.41 23.16
C THR A 80 -4.39 3.78 24.60
N ARG A 81 -4.11 5.04 24.93
CA ARG A 81 -3.84 5.46 26.32
C ARG A 81 -5.08 6.15 26.92
N PRO A 82 -5.54 5.78 28.13
CA PRO A 82 -6.68 6.41 28.79
C PRO A 82 -6.25 7.75 29.40
N THR A 83 -5.95 8.73 28.57
CA THR A 83 -5.77 10.12 29.01
C THR A 83 -6.48 11.01 28.01
N GLY A 84 -7.78 11.19 28.25
CA GLY A 84 -8.57 12.22 27.60
C GLY A 84 -8.87 11.94 26.13
N ARG A 85 -10.15 12.01 25.80
CA ARG A 85 -10.64 12.08 24.43
C ARG A 85 -10.02 13.33 23.78
N VAL A 86 -8.91 13.21 23.05
CA VAL A 86 -8.44 14.30 22.20
C VAL A 86 -9.43 14.39 21.05
N THR A 87 -10.41 15.27 21.23
CA THR A 87 -11.39 15.62 20.21
C THR A 87 -10.65 16.31 19.07
N ALA A 88 -11.00 15.98 17.83
CA ALA A 88 -10.37 16.53 16.62
C ALA A 88 -10.40 18.07 16.54
N GLY A 89 -11.16 18.74 17.40
CA GLY A 89 -11.21 20.20 17.53
C GLY A 89 -10.18 20.83 18.48
N SER A 90 -9.31 20.05 19.14
CA SER A 90 -8.38 20.55 20.18
C SER A 90 -6.92 20.67 19.74
N LEU A 91 -6.58 20.37 18.47
CA LEU A 91 -5.22 20.56 17.96
C LEU A 91 -5.06 22.04 17.61
N THR A 92 -4.65 22.85 18.60
CA THR A 92 -4.17 24.21 18.34
C THR A 92 -2.93 24.13 17.46
N LYS A 93 -2.57 25.22 16.76
CA LYS A 93 -1.40 25.29 15.87
C LYS A 93 -0.08 24.85 16.54
N ASP A 94 -0.06 24.74 17.85
CA ASP A 94 1.09 24.42 18.70
C ASP A 94 1.32 22.91 18.89
N SER A 95 0.29 22.07 18.70
CA SER A 95 0.42 20.62 18.93
C SER A 95 1.37 19.89 17.97
N PRO A 96 1.46 20.22 16.66
CA PRO A 96 2.40 19.55 15.75
C PRO A 96 3.85 19.93 16.07
N VAL A 97 4.07 21.18 16.50
CA VAL A 97 5.39 21.70 16.90
C VAL A 97 5.91 20.93 18.12
N LEU A 98 5.05 20.62 19.08
CA LEU A 98 5.40 19.81 20.25
C LEU A 98 5.93 18.42 19.84
N PHE A 99 5.30 17.74 18.88
CA PHE A 99 5.79 16.43 18.42
C PHE A 99 7.08 16.51 17.60
N LEU A 100 7.33 17.61 16.90
CA LEU A 100 8.61 17.85 16.24
C LEU A 100 9.74 18.00 17.27
N THR A 101 9.50 18.65 18.42
CA THR A 101 10.53 18.74 19.48
C THR A 101 10.90 17.39 20.08
N LEU A 102 9.99 16.41 20.04
CA LEU A 102 10.26 15.05 20.51
C LEU A 102 11.08 14.22 19.51
N ALA A 103 11.18 14.66 18.25
CA ALA A 103 11.97 14.03 17.20
C ALA A 103 13.01 15.02 16.67
N SER A 104 14.08 15.24 17.45
CA SER A 104 15.12 16.24 17.17
C SER A 104 15.73 16.10 15.76
N GLU A 105 15.89 14.87 15.25
CA GLU A 105 16.39 14.64 13.90
C GLU A 105 15.44 15.16 12.82
N ILE A 106 14.13 14.95 13.00
CA ILE A 106 13.11 15.46 12.07
C ILE A 106 13.04 16.98 12.15
N TYR A 107 13.08 17.54 13.36
CA TYR A 107 13.10 18.99 13.55
C TYR A 107 14.29 19.65 12.84
N GLU A 108 15.49 19.10 12.99
CA GLU A 108 16.69 19.61 12.30
C GLU A 108 16.56 19.56 10.78
N ARG A 109 15.90 18.53 10.23
CA ARG A 109 15.62 18.41 8.79
C ARG A 109 14.55 19.39 8.30
N MET A 110 13.71 19.92 9.19
CA MET A 110 12.59 20.81 8.86
C MET A 110 12.82 22.28 9.19
N LYS A 111 13.91 22.63 9.86
CA LYS A 111 14.14 24.00 10.36
C LYS A 111 14.08 25.10 9.28
N ASP A 112 14.45 24.76 8.05
CA ASP A 112 14.48 25.67 6.90
C ASP A 112 13.29 25.45 5.93
N VAL A 113 12.27 24.66 6.33
CA VAL A 113 11.13 24.33 5.48
C VAL A 113 9.96 25.28 5.75
N GLU A 114 9.41 25.87 4.69
CA GLU A 114 8.19 26.67 4.77
C GLU A 114 6.94 25.80 4.71
N LEU A 115 6.00 26.03 5.62
CA LEU A 115 4.70 25.38 5.58
C LEU A 115 3.86 25.94 4.42
N VAL A 116 3.77 25.19 3.33
CA VAL A 116 3.02 25.59 2.12
C VAL A 116 1.50 25.58 2.33
N SER A 117 0.98 24.70 3.20
CA SER A 117 -0.46 24.61 3.48
C SER A 117 -0.86 25.51 4.65
N THR A 118 -1.84 26.38 4.45
CA THR A 118 -2.40 27.23 5.52
C THR A 118 -3.09 26.44 6.64
N THR A 119 -3.39 25.16 6.39
CA THR A 119 -4.16 24.31 7.31
C THR A 119 -3.50 22.96 7.49
N ILE A 120 -3.35 22.57 8.76
CA ILE A 120 -2.92 21.24 9.18
C ILE A 120 -4.16 20.38 9.30
N LYS A 121 -4.18 19.24 8.62
CA LYS A 121 -5.30 18.31 8.61
C LYS A 121 -5.09 17.24 9.68
N SER A 122 -6.14 16.92 10.41
CA SER A 122 -6.16 15.82 11.35
C SER A 122 -7.28 14.85 10.98
N ALA A 123 -6.98 13.56 11.02
CA ALA A 123 -7.96 12.49 10.98
C ALA A 123 -7.87 11.70 12.29
N SER A 124 -8.93 10.99 12.65
CA SER A 124 -8.93 10.02 13.75
C SER A 124 -9.86 8.87 13.38
N ASN A 125 -9.73 7.72 14.07
CA ASN A 125 -10.55 6.52 13.81
C ASN A 125 -10.58 6.10 12.33
N TRP A 126 -9.44 6.23 11.63
CA TRP A 126 -9.33 5.89 10.22
C TRP A 126 -9.29 4.37 9.98
N SER A 127 -9.05 3.54 10.99
CA SER A 127 -9.00 2.09 10.81
C SER A 127 -10.40 1.48 10.79
N TYR A 128 -10.79 0.88 9.67
CA TYR A 128 -12.09 0.20 9.51
C TYR A 128 -12.05 -0.91 8.46
N SER A 129 -13.08 -1.75 8.47
CA SER A 129 -13.32 -2.81 7.50
C SER A 129 -14.82 -2.93 7.25
N ALA A 130 -15.23 -3.01 5.99
CA ALA A 130 -16.59 -3.31 5.60
C ALA A 130 -16.96 -4.75 5.98
N ALA A 131 -18.25 -5.00 6.20
CA ALA A 131 -18.77 -6.34 6.47
C ALA A 131 -18.77 -7.24 5.23
N ALA A 132 -18.85 -6.64 4.04
CA ALA A 132 -18.75 -7.31 2.75
C ALA A 132 -18.08 -6.40 1.74
N TYR A 133 -17.34 -6.99 0.79
CA TYR A 133 -16.58 -6.26 -0.24
C TYR A 133 -17.18 -6.41 -1.64
N SER A 134 -18.24 -7.20 -1.78
CA SER A 134 -18.96 -7.36 -3.04
C SER A 134 -20.40 -7.77 -2.78
N ARG A 135 -21.23 -7.53 -3.78
CA ARG A 135 -22.55 -8.14 -3.93
C ARG A 135 -22.81 -8.34 -5.43
N THR A 136 -23.88 -9.04 -5.79
CA THR A 136 -24.37 -9.06 -7.17
C THR A 136 -24.45 -7.63 -7.71
N ASN A 137 -23.81 -7.39 -8.85
CA ASN A 137 -23.70 -6.10 -9.55
C ASN A 137 -22.95 -4.99 -8.79
N LEU A 138 -22.19 -5.31 -7.72
CA LEU A 138 -21.49 -4.31 -6.91
C LEU A 138 -20.14 -4.80 -6.40
N ARG A 139 -19.07 -4.02 -6.63
CA ARG A 139 -17.71 -4.29 -6.12
C ARG A 139 -17.26 -3.08 -5.29
N ILE A 140 -16.67 -3.35 -4.13
CA ILE A 140 -16.09 -2.32 -3.27
C ILE A 140 -14.57 -2.43 -3.36
N VAL A 141 -13.89 -1.29 -3.49
CA VAL A 141 -12.45 -1.20 -3.70
C VAL A 141 -11.84 -0.03 -2.91
N GLY A 142 -10.56 -0.16 -2.55
CA GLY A 142 -9.81 0.87 -1.83
C GLY A 142 -10.42 1.20 -0.46
N ASP A 143 -10.29 2.47 -0.07
CA ASP A 143 -10.78 2.99 1.20
C ASP A 143 -12.27 2.69 1.43
N ALA A 144 -13.11 2.65 0.39
CA ALA A 144 -14.53 2.31 0.57
C ALA A 144 -14.77 0.92 1.21
N GLY A 145 -13.79 0.01 1.12
CA GLY A 145 -13.84 -1.32 1.71
C GLY A 145 -13.13 -1.40 3.04
N CYS A 146 -11.84 -1.08 3.09
CA CYS A 146 -11.06 -1.15 4.31
C CYS A 146 -9.93 -0.12 4.30
N PHE A 147 -9.62 0.39 5.49
CA PHE A 147 -8.46 1.23 5.74
C PHE A 147 -7.81 0.71 7.02
N ILE A 148 -6.52 0.40 6.98
CA ILE A 148 -5.82 -0.27 8.08
C ILE A 148 -4.95 0.75 8.81
N ASP A 149 -3.85 1.15 8.19
CA ASP A 149 -2.88 2.08 8.74
C ASP A 149 -2.00 2.69 7.62
N GLN A 150 -1.40 3.85 7.90
CA GLN A 150 -0.51 4.56 6.97
C GLN A 150 0.92 3.99 6.93
N TYR A 151 1.29 3.13 7.90
CA TYR A 151 2.67 2.72 8.18
C TYR A 151 3.44 2.08 7.00
N PHE A 152 2.78 1.42 6.06
CA PHE A 152 3.46 0.79 4.91
C PHE A 152 3.10 1.42 3.56
N SER A 153 2.40 2.57 3.56
CA SER A 153 1.86 3.18 2.35
C SER A 153 1.07 2.17 1.47
N SER A 154 0.54 1.11 2.09
CA SER A 154 0.04 -0.09 1.40
C SER A 154 -1.38 0.06 0.87
N LEU A 155 -2.08 1.12 1.26
CA LEU A 155 -3.48 1.34 0.90
C LEU A 155 -3.66 1.72 -0.57
N VAL A 156 -2.68 2.41 -1.17
CA VAL A 156 -2.68 2.64 -2.63
C VAL A 156 -2.54 1.32 -3.37
N HIS A 157 -1.67 0.44 -2.89
CA HIS A 157 -1.51 -0.90 -3.47
C HIS A 157 -2.79 -1.72 -3.32
N LEU A 158 -3.43 -1.70 -2.15
CA LEU A 158 -4.68 -2.40 -1.89
C LEU A 158 -5.84 -1.86 -2.75
N GLY A 159 -5.89 -0.54 -2.96
CA GLY A 159 -6.84 0.12 -3.85
C GLY A 159 -6.66 -0.30 -5.30
N LEU A 160 -5.42 -0.28 -5.82
CA LEU A 160 -5.11 -0.69 -7.19
C LEU A 160 -5.37 -2.18 -7.42
N ALA A 161 -4.94 -3.03 -6.49
CA ALA A 161 -5.21 -4.46 -6.55
C ALA A 161 -6.72 -4.72 -6.54
N GLY A 162 -7.47 -4.01 -5.71
CA GLY A 162 -8.92 -4.15 -5.66
C GLY A 162 -9.64 -3.64 -6.90
N ALA A 163 -9.18 -2.53 -7.49
CA ALA A 163 -9.71 -2.03 -8.75
C ALA A 163 -9.50 -3.06 -9.89
N LEU A 164 -8.31 -3.68 -9.93
CA LEU A 164 -7.99 -4.71 -10.92
C LEU A 164 -8.87 -5.95 -10.74
N THR A 165 -9.02 -6.47 -9.52
CA THR A 165 -9.87 -7.64 -9.27
C THR A 165 -11.34 -7.35 -9.57
N ALA A 166 -11.82 -6.14 -9.27
CA ALA A 166 -13.17 -5.72 -9.61
C ALA A 166 -13.38 -5.69 -11.14
N ALA A 167 -12.46 -5.08 -11.88
CA ALA A 167 -12.53 -5.03 -13.35
C ALA A 167 -12.53 -6.43 -13.97
N MET A 168 -11.62 -7.31 -13.52
CA MET A 168 -11.53 -8.69 -14.01
C MET A 168 -12.82 -9.48 -13.74
N THR A 169 -13.38 -9.38 -12.54
CA THR A 169 -14.58 -10.13 -12.15
C THR A 169 -15.84 -9.61 -12.84
N ILE A 170 -15.97 -8.29 -13.03
CA ILE A 170 -17.05 -7.70 -13.83
C ILE A 170 -16.97 -8.17 -15.28
N GLN A 171 -15.77 -8.14 -15.87
CA GLN A 171 -15.59 -8.57 -17.26
C GLN A 171 -15.87 -10.06 -17.45
N ALA A 172 -15.43 -10.90 -16.51
CA ALA A 172 -15.70 -12.33 -16.52
C ALA A 172 -17.21 -12.62 -16.48
N ALA A 173 -17.93 -11.98 -15.55
CA ALA A 173 -19.37 -12.13 -15.42
C ALA A 173 -20.14 -11.61 -16.65
N ARG A 174 -19.72 -10.47 -17.22
CA ARG A 174 -20.35 -9.86 -18.40
C ARG A 174 -20.20 -10.72 -19.66
N THR A 175 -19.07 -11.41 -19.81
CA THR A 175 -18.80 -12.22 -21.01
C THR A 175 -19.58 -13.53 -21.02
N GLY A 176 -20.12 -13.97 -19.87
CA GLY A 176 -21.19 -14.96 -19.78
C GLY A 176 -20.80 -16.41 -20.11
N GLY A 177 -19.51 -16.75 -20.12
CA GLY A 177 -19.02 -18.10 -20.43
C GLY A 177 -18.97 -19.03 -19.21
N ASP A 178 -17.90 -18.89 -18.40
CA ASP A 178 -17.52 -19.91 -17.41
C ASP A 178 -17.79 -19.53 -15.95
N VAL A 179 -18.13 -18.27 -15.69
CA VAL A 179 -18.22 -17.72 -14.33
C VAL A 179 -19.53 -16.99 -14.13
N SER A 180 -20.30 -17.40 -13.12
CA SER A 180 -21.51 -16.69 -12.73
C SER A 180 -21.19 -15.34 -12.08
N GLU A 181 -22.10 -14.38 -12.18
CA GLU A 181 -21.96 -13.08 -11.50
C GLU A 181 -21.74 -13.24 -9.99
N TYR A 182 -22.40 -14.23 -9.38
CA TYR A 182 -22.24 -14.54 -7.97
C TYR A 182 -20.82 -15.04 -7.65
N ASP A 183 -20.29 -15.99 -8.44
CA ASP A 183 -18.95 -16.54 -8.21
C ASP A 183 -17.87 -15.49 -8.45
N ALA A 184 -18.04 -14.65 -9.47
CA ALA A 184 -17.15 -13.54 -9.76
C ALA A 184 -17.12 -12.53 -8.59
N ALA A 185 -18.29 -12.13 -8.08
CA ALA A 185 -18.38 -11.23 -6.93
C ALA A 185 -17.76 -11.88 -5.67
N LYS A 186 -18.12 -13.13 -5.38
CA LYS A 186 -17.58 -13.89 -4.25
C LYS A 186 -16.06 -13.98 -4.30
N TRP A 187 -15.48 -14.21 -5.48
CA TRP A 187 -14.03 -14.25 -5.65
C TRP A 187 -13.38 -12.90 -5.34
N HIS A 188 -13.93 -11.79 -5.85
CA HIS A 188 -13.46 -10.44 -5.50
C HIS A 188 -13.51 -10.22 -3.99
N MET A 189 -14.64 -10.54 -3.34
CA MET A 189 -14.80 -10.35 -1.90
C MET A 189 -13.76 -11.11 -1.08
N ILE A 190 -13.54 -12.39 -1.37
CA ILE A 190 -12.54 -13.20 -0.67
C ILE A 190 -11.16 -12.59 -0.86
N LYS A 191 -10.84 -12.17 -2.09
CA LYS A 191 -9.52 -11.60 -2.40
C LYS A 191 -9.24 -10.31 -1.64
N ILE A 192 -10.21 -9.40 -1.55
CA ILE A 192 -10.06 -8.16 -0.79
C ILE A 192 -9.99 -8.44 0.71
N ALA A 193 -10.88 -9.30 1.23
CA ALA A 193 -10.91 -9.65 2.65
C ALA A 193 -9.58 -10.29 3.11
N GLU A 194 -9.01 -11.20 2.32
CA GLU A 194 -7.70 -11.77 2.59
C GLU A 194 -6.60 -10.70 2.58
N SER A 195 -6.58 -9.84 1.56
CA SER A 195 -5.56 -8.79 1.48
C SER A 195 -5.65 -7.82 2.66
N CYS A 196 -6.85 -7.35 3.04
CA CYS A 196 -7.03 -6.51 4.22
C CYS A 196 -6.53 -7.23 5.50
N SER A 197 -6.87 -8.52 5.66
CA SER A 197 -6.47 -9.31 6.85
C SER A 197 -4.96 -9.53 6.93
N ARG A 198 -4.31 -9.83 5.80
CA ARG A 198 -2.86 -10.03 5.74
C ARG A 198 -2.12 -8.73 6.06
N PHE A 199 -2.55 -7.60 5.49
CA PHE A 199 -1.94 -6.31 5.81
C PHE A 199 -2.19 -5.90 7.27
N LEU A 200 -3.38 -6.16 7.82
CA LEU A 200 -3.66 -5.92 9.23
C LEU A 200 -2.70 -6.70 10.13
N LEU A 201 -2.48 -7.98 9.83
CA LEU A 201 -1.53 -8.80 10.57
C LEU A 201 -0.11 -8.21 10.52
N VAL A 202 0.35 -7.84 9.33
CA VAL A 202 1.68 -7.23 9.13
C VAL A 202 1.82 -5.94 9.95
N VAL A 203 0.84 -5.02 9.87
CA VAL A 203 0.81 -3.78 10.65
C VAL A 203 0.81 -4.07 12.15
N MET A 204 -0.03 -4.99 12.63
CA MET A 204 -0.09 -5.35 14.04
C MET A 204 1.25 -5.93 14.53
N THR A 205 1.92 -6.75 13.71
CA THR A 205 3.22 -7.31 14.07
C THR A 205 4.31 -6.24 14.14
N ALA A 206 4.34 -5.31 13.18
CA ALA A 206 5.27 -4.19 13.18
C ALA A 206 5.06 -3.29 14.40
N LEU A 207 3.82 -2.83 14.64
CA LEU A 207 3.49 -2.00 15.80
C LEU A 207 3.81 -2.70 17.13
N LYS A 208 3.60 -4.03 17.22
CA LYS A 208 3.96 -4.82 18.40
C LYS A 208 5.47 -4.89 18.61
N GLN A 209 6.26 -5.05 17.55
CA GLN A 209 7.72 -5.08 17.65
C GLN A 209 8.26 -3.74 18.12
N ILE A 210 7.74 -2.64 17.58
CA ILE A 210 8.23 -1.32 17.94
C ILE A 210 7.94 -1.01 19.41
N ARG A 211 6.72 -1.31 19.89
CA ARG A 211 6.38 -1.14 21.31
C ARG A 211 7.28 -1.94 22.25
N LYS A 212 7.72 -3.12 21.84
CA LYS A 212 8.64 -3.95 22.63
C LYS A 212 10.09 -3.43 22.61
N GLY A 213 10.50 -2.73 21.55
CA GLY A 213 11.83 -2.13 21.46
C GLY A 213 12.05 -0.99 22.46
N ASP A 214 10.99 -0.35 22.95
CA ASP A 214 11.05 0.69 23.98
C ASP A 214 11.25 0.13 25.41
N GLU A 215 11.14 -1.19 25.60
CA GLU A 215 11.50 -1.87 26.85
C GLU A 215 13.01 -2.16 26.83
N SER A 216 13.83 -1.13 27.09
CA SER A 216 15.27 -1.31 27.25
C SER A 216 15.57 -2.27 28.40
N TRP A 217 16.37 -3.30 28.11
CA TRP A 217 16.98 -4.26 29.04
C TRP A 217 17.36 -3.64 30.40
N SER A 218 16.49 -3.81 31.41
CA SER A 218 16.92 -3.74 32.80
C SER A 218 17.64 -5.05 33.11
N SER A 219 18.95 -4.98 33.35
CA SER A 219 19.74 -6.13 33.82
C SER A 219 19.04 -6.79 35.01
N PRO A 220 18.98 -8.14 35.09
CA PRO A 220 18.48 -8.82 36.28
C PRO A 220 19.32 -8.38 37.49
N THR A 221 18.68 -7.81 38.50
CA THR A 221 19.25 -7.63 39.84
C THR A 221 19.28 -8.94 40.60
#